data_AF-A0A1Q6LG20-F1
#
_entry.id   AF-A0A1Q6LG20-F1
#
_cell.length_a   1.000
_cell.length_b   1.000
_cell.length_c   1.000
_cell.angle_alpha   90.00
_cell.angle_beta   90.00
_cell.angle_gamma   90.00
#
_symmetry.space_group_name_H-M   'P 1'
#
loop_
_entity.id
_entity.type
_entity.pdbx_description
1 polymer ?
#
loop_
_entity_poly.entity_id
_entity_poly.type
_entity_poly.pdbx_seq_one_letter_code
_entity_poly.pdbx_strand_id
1 'polypeptide(L)'
;MRKKLTGKRLIAVFLAVLMALTCFTALPFAASAATPATSAGGKYVFAYFTGDNTSEQKIRFAVSDDGYNFTAINGNQPVVEQTTGTGCARDPYLFRGQDGYYYMVATDMDASLGWWDVNDAMTVWRSADLVNWSEESHISIKDVKNADGTPALPANETVHCFWAPQVIFSLCPPPALPAVRNRRFIICLRTI
;
A
#
# COMPACT_ATOMS: atom_id res chain seq x y z
N MET A 1 -13.20 12.04 69.70
CA MET A 1 -11.73 11.79 69.61
C MET A 1 -11.27 11.87 68.16
N ARG A 2 -10.61 12.96 67.74
CA ARG A 2 -9.98 13.06 66.41
C ARG A 2 -8.66 12.30 66.44
N LYS A 3 -8.59 11.12 65.79
CA LYS A 3 -7.33 10.37 65.66
C LYS A 3 -6.40 11.17 64.74
N LYS A 4 -5.31 11.73 65.29
CA LYS A 4 -4.28 12.43 64.49
C LYS A 4 -3.68 11.43 63.51
N LEU A 5 -3.79 11.74 62.23
CA LEU A 5 -3.22 10.92 61.17
C LEU A 5 -1.68 11.12 61.22
N THR A 6 -0.93 10.05 61.47
CA THR A 6 0.54 10.09 61.54
C THR A 6 1.12 10.34 60.15
N GLY A 7 2.28 11.04 60.07
CA GLY A 7 2.85 11.50 58.79
C GLY A 7 3.02 10.41 57.73
N LYS A 8 3.32 9.17 58.14
CA LYS A 8 3.40 8.01 57.24
C LYS A 8 2.05 7.66 56.57
N ARG A 9 0.93 7.88 57.27
CA ARG A 9 -0.42 7.67 56.73
C ARG A 9 -0.85 8.79 55.78
N LEU A 10 -0.41 10.03 56.01
CA LEU A 10 -0.63 11.12 55.03
C LEU A 10 0.15 10.86 53.73
N ILE A 11 1.41 10.44 53.83
CA ILE A 11 2.24 10.13 52.66
C ILE A 11 1.64 8.98 51.85
N ALA A 12 1.16 7.92 52.52
CA ALA A 12 0.50 6.80 51.85
C ALA A 12 -0.79 7.22 51.12
N VAL A 13 -1.62 8.08 51.73
CA VAL A 13 -2.83 8.61 51.09
C VAL A 13 -2.47 9.52 49.92
N PHE A 14 -1.45 10.36 50.06
CA PHE A 14 -0.99 11.24 48.98
C PHE A 14 -0.45 10.46 47.78
N LEU A 15 0.34 9.41 48.01
CA LEU A 15 0.83 8.52 46.96
C LEU A 15 -0.29 7.73 46.29
N ALA A 16 -1.27 7.25 47.06
CA ALA A 16 -2.43 6.54 46.50
C ALA A 16 -3.30 7.46 45.63
N VAL A 17 -3.51 8.72 46.04
CA VAL A 17 -4.24 9.71 45.24
C VAL A 17 -3.45 10.08 43.99
N LEU A 18 -2.13 10.26 44.08
CA LEU A 18 -1.27 10.55 42.93
C LEU A 18 -1.29 9.40 41.91
N MET A 19 -1.21 8.15 42.38
CA MET A 19 -1.26 6.96 41.53
C MET A 19 -2.64 6.79 40.85
N ALA A 20 -3.73 7.09 41.57
CA ALA A 20 -5.08 7.11 41.00
C ALA A 20 -5.26 8.23 39.96
N LEU A 21 -4.66 9.41 40.18
CA LEU A 21 -4.72 10.54 39.25
C LEU A 21 -3.92 10.25 37.97
N THR A 22 -2.78 9.57 38.06
CA THR A 22 -1.97 9.17 36.89
C THR A 22 -2.58 8.03 36.08
N CYS A 23 -3.39 7.16 36.70
CA CYS A 23 -4.13 6.13 35.96
C CYS A 23 -5.32 6.69 35.17
N PHE A 24 -5.84 7.87 35.55
CA PHE A 24 -7.01 8.47 34.91
C PHE A 24 -6.70 9.24 33.61
N THR A 25 -5.43 9.61 33.37
CA THR A 25 -5.00 10.33 32.15
C THR A 25 -4.62 9.40 31.00
N ALA A 26 -4.60 8.09 31.22
CA ALA A 26 -4.50 7.08 30.17
C ALA A 26 -5.88 6.76 29.60
N LEU A 27 -6.64 7.78 29.17
CA LEU A 27 -7.73 7.52 28.24
C LEU A 27 -7.08 7.04 26.95
N PRO A 28 -7.38 5.82 26.46
CA PRO A 28 -6.96 5.44 25.14
C PRO A 28 -7.57 6.47 24.20
N PHE A 29 -6.72 7.27 23.56
CA PHE A 29 -7.10 7.99 22.36
C PHE A 29 -7.49 6.88 21.39
N ALA A 30 -8.79 6.55 21.35
CA ALA A 30 -9.32 5.60 20.40
C ALA A 30 -8.99 6.21 19.05
N ALA A 31 -7.94 5.68 18.41
CA ALA A 31 -7.63 6.01 17.04
C ALA A 31 -8.92 5.72 16.28
N SER A 32 -9.60 6.79 15.83
CA SER A 32 -10.80 6.62 15.04
C SER A 32 -10.36 5.91 13.78
N ALA A 33 -10.72 4.63 13.66
CA ALA A 33 -10.54 3.92 12.41
C ALA A 33 -11.20 4.76 11.32
N ALA A 34 -10.47 5.01 10.23
CA ALA A 34 -11.03 5.72 9.10
C ALA A 34 -12.27 4.94 8.64
N THR A 35 -13.42 5.62 8.55
CA THR A 35 -14.60 5.00 7.97
C THR A 35 -14.31 4.72 6.50
N PRO A 36 -14.39 3.46 6.03
CA PRO A 36 -14.12 3.14 4.64
C PRO A 36 -15.10 3.93 3.77
N ALA A 37 -14.56 4.49 2.68
CA ALA A 37 -15.37 5.21 1.72
C ALA A 37 -16.43 4.27 1.14
N THR A 38 -17.71 4.66 1.18
CA THR A 38 -18.81 3.81 0.70
C THR A 38 -18.54 3.38 -0.74
N SER A 39 -18.46 2.07 -0.96
CA SER A 39 -18.28 1.52 -2.30
C SER A 39 -19.55 1.71 -3.12
N ALA A 40 -19.42 2.24 -4.35
CA ALA A 40 -20.56 2.45 -5.23
C ALA A 40 -21.28 1.15 -5.62
N GLY A 41 -20.56 0.02 -5.62
CA GLY A 41 -21.09 -1.32 -5.89
C GLY A 41 -21.42 -2.15 -4.64
N GLY A 42 -21.30 -1.57 -3.44
CA GLY A 42 -21.60 -2.27 -2.18
C GLY A 42 -20.61 -3.36 -1.76
N LYS A 43 -19.46 -3.47 -2.43
CA LYS A 43 -18.37 -4.41 -2.10
C LYS A 43 -17.01 -3.75 -2.20
N TYR A 44 -16.08 -4.23 -1.40
CA TYR A 44 -14.67 -3.86 -1.38
C TYR A 44 -13.84 -5.04 -1.85
N VAL A 45 -12.74 -4.77 -2.54
CA VAL A 45 -11.76 -5.76 -2.97
C VAL A 45 -10.42 -5.44 -2.30
N PHE A 46 -9.74 -6.48 -1.84
CA PHE A 46 -8.40 -6.39 -1.29
C PHE A 46 -7.48 -7.33 -2.10
N ALA A 47 -6.45 -6.74 -2.69
CA ALA A 47 -5.38 -7.46 -3.36
C ALA A 47 -4.21 -7.64 -2.39
N TYR A 48 -3.70 -8.87 -2.28
CA TYR A 48 -2.65 -9.20 -1.31
C TYR A 48 -1.78 -10.37 -1.78
N PHE A 49 -0.69 -10.58 -1.06
CA PHE A 49 0.18 -11.76 -1.13
C PHE A 49 0.35 -12.30 0.31
N THR A 50 0.87 -13.51 0.50
CA THR A 50 0.75 -14.21 1.80
C THR A 50 2.05 -14.36 2.59
N GLY A 51 3.20 -14.00 2.02
CA GLY A 51 4.50 -14.23 2.66
C GLY A 51 5.66 -14.01 1.71
N ASP A 52 6.84 -14.48 2.12
CA ASP A 52 8.12 -14.21 1.45
C ASP A 52 8.68 -15.40 0.69
N ASN A 53 8.02 -16.56 0.75
CA ASN A 53 8.38 -17.69 -0.11
C ASN A 53 7.87 -17.46 -1.54
N THR A 54 8.56 -17.96 -2.56
CA THR A 54 8.17 -17.85 -3.99
C THR A 54 6.70 -18.24 -4.25
N SER A 55 6.18 -19.26 -3.56
CA SER A 55 4.78 -19.70 -3.70
C SER A 55 3.75 -18.79 -3.02
N GLU A 56 4.19 -17.94 -2.09
CA GLU A 56 3.36 -17.01 -1.32
C GLU A 56 3.34 -15.60 -1.92
N GLN A 57 4.34 -15.28 -2.75
CA GLN A 57 4.50 -14.02 -3.48
C GLN A 57 3.72 -14.01 -4.79
N LYS A 58 2.44 -14.35 -4.68
CA LYS A 58 1.50 -14.44 -5.79
C LYS A 58 0.24 -13.69 -5.39
N ILE A 59 -0.28 -12.87 -6.30
CA ILE A 59 -1.41 -11.99 -6.00
C ILE A 59 -2.68 -12.82 -5.82
N ARG A 60 -3.39 -12.56 -4.72
CA ARG A 60 -4.67 -13.15 -4.32
C ARG A 60 -5.65 -12.03 -4.01
N PHE A 61 -6.95 -12.34 -4.11
CA PHE A 61 -8.02 -11.41 -3.79
C PHE A 61 -8.87 -11.88 -2.62
N ALA A 62 -9.37 -10.89 -1.87
CA ALA A 62 -10.42 -11.06 -0.89
C ALA A 62 -11.48 -9.97 -1.09
N VAL A 63 -12.71 -10.24 -0.69
CA VAL A 63 -13.83 -9.29 -0.79
C VAL A 63 -14.44 -9.02 0.58
N SER A 64 -15.01 -7.84 0.74
CA SER A 64 -15.69 -7.43 1.96
C SER A 64 -16.94 -6.61 1.64
N ASP A 65 -17.97 -6.73 2.47
CA ASP A 65 -19.18 -5.89 2.38
C ASP A 65 -19.04 -4.61 3.22
N ASP A 66 -18.23 -4.64 4.29
CA ASP A 66 -18.09 -3.54 5.25
C ASP A 66 -16.73 -2.83 5.18
N GLY A 67 -15.78 -3.36 4.42
CA GLY A 67 -14.42 -2.83 4.28
C GLY A 67 -13.50 -3.17 5.45
N TYR A 68 -13.94 -4.00 6.40
CA TYR A 68 -13.18 -4.42 7.58
C TYR A 68 -12.98 -5.94 7.62
N ASN A 69 -14.01 -6.71 7.28
CA ASN A 69 -13.99 -8.16 7.32
C ASN A 69 -13.87 -8.71 5.89
N PHE A 70 -12.68 -9.21 5.55
CA PHE A 70 -12.37 -9.71 4.21
C PHE A 70 -12.42 -11.24 4.16
N THR A 71 -13.08 -11.76 3.13
CA THR A 71 -13.13 -13.20 2.82
C THR A 71 -12.33 -13.47 1.56
N ALA A 72 -11.33 -14.35 1.65
CA ALA A 72 -10.54 -14.78 0.50
C ALA A 72 -11.44 -15.43 -0.56
N ILE A 73 -11.21 -15.07 -1.82
CA ILE A 73 -11.91 -15.68 -2.96
C ILE A 73 -11.00 -16.65 -3.70
N ASN A 74 -11.52 -17.33 -4.73
CA ASN A 74 -10.76 -18.30 -5.53
C ASN A 74 -10.08 -19.41 -4.70
N GLY A 75 -10.70 -19.84 -3.59
CA GLY A 75 -10.09 -20.82 -2.68
C GLY A 75 -8.75 -20.35 -2.08
N ASN A 76 -8.57 -19.04 -1.95
CA ASN A 76 -7.31 -18.40 -1.57
C ASN A 76 -6.16 -18.75 -2.53
N GLN A 77 -6.43 -19.13 -3.77
CA GLN A 77 -5.41 -19.36 -4.80
C GLN A 77 -5.08 -18.07 -5.55
N PRO A 78 -3.87 -17.97 -6.16
CA PRO A 78 -3.50 -16.83 -6.99
C PRO A 78 -4.53 -16.51 -8.07
N VAL A 79 -4.79 -15.22 -8.30
CA VAL A 79 -5.75 -14.74 -9.31
C VAL A 79 -5.09 -14.31 -10.62
N VAL A 80 -3.77 -14.09 -10.58
CA VAL A 80 -2.95 -13.81 -11.75
C VAL A 80 -1.58 -14.44 -11.53
N GLU A 81 -1.02 -14.97 -12.61
CA GLU A 81 0.35 -15.46 -12.65
C GLU A 81 1.23 -14.41 -13.33
N GLN A 82 2.40 -14.16 -12.73
CA GLN A 82 3.46 -13.43 -13.38
C GLN A 82 4.28 -14.44 -14.19
N THR A 83 4.27 -14.30 -15.50
CA THR A 83 4.92 -15.23 -16.44
C THR A 83 6.28 -14.73 -16.92
N THR A 84 6.59 -13.46 -16.65
CA THR A 84 7.85 -12.80 -16.98
C THR A 84 8.44 -12.11 -15.75
N GLY A 85 9.63 -11.50 -15.84
CA GLY A 85 10.29 -10.92 -14.66
C GLY A 85 10.78 -11.99 -13.67
N THR A 86 10.59 -11.74 -12.38
CA THR A 86 11.02 -12.67 -11.30
C THR A 86 10.11 -13.87 -11.11
N GLY A 87 8.89 -13.83 -11.68
CA GLY A 87 7.83 -14.78 -11.39
C GLY A 87 7.14 -14.55 -10.05
N CYS A 88 7.55 -13.57 -9.23
CA CYS A 88 6.93 -13.18 -7.98
C CYS A 88 6.44 -11.72 -8.01
N ALA A 89 5.26 -11.48 -7.45
CA ALA A 89 4.63 -10.17 -7.44
C ALA A 89 4.13 -9.80 -6.04
N ARG A 90 4.46 -8.58 -5.60
CA ARG A 90 4.15 -8.07 -4.25
C ARG A 90 3.52 -6.68 -4.30
N ASP A 91 2.95 -6.26 -3.17
CA ASP A 91 2.42 -4.90 -2.96
C ASP A 91 1.47 -4.42 -4.08
N PRO A 92 0.40 -5.17 -4.40
CA PRO A 92 -0.47 -4.83 -5.52
C PRO A 92 -1.22 -3.50 -5.28
N TYR A 93 -1.23 -2.65 -6.30
CA TYR A 93 -2.05 -1.45 -6.40
C TYR A 93 -3.06 -1.59 -7.53
N LEU A 94 -4.34 -1.72 -7.15
CA LEU A 94 -5.47 -1.88 -8.07
C LEU A 94 -6.16 -0.55 -8.33
N PHE A 95 -6.39 -0.20 -9.59
CA PHE A 95 -7.13 1.01 -9.97
C PHE A 95 -7.93 0.81 -11.26
N ARG A 96 -8.85 1.73 -11.52
CA ARG A 96 -9.63 1.77 -12.76
C ARG A 96 -9.08 2.85 -13.69
N GLY A 97 -8.76 2.47 -14.92
CA GLY A 97 -8.34 3.37 -15.99
C GLY A 97 -9.48 4.20 -16.55
N GLN A 98 -9.12 5.27 -17.27
CA GLN A 98 -10.10 6.14 -17.96
C GLN A 98 -10.78 5.49 -19.16
N ASP A 99 -10.15 4.44 -19.68
CA ASP A 99 -10.65 3.54 -20.71
C ASP A 99 -11.68 2.52 -20.16
N GLY A 100 -11.94 2.53 -18.85
CA GLY A 100 -12.90 1.67 -18.19
C GLY A 100 -12.35 0.33 -17.73
N TYR A 101 -11.12 -0.03 -18.11
CA TYR A 101 -10.43 -1.25 -17.68
C TYR A 101 -9.88 -1.12 -16.25
N TYR A 102 -9.62 -2.27 -15.64
CA TYR A 102 -8.90 -2.38 -14.38
C TYR A 102 -7.42 -2.64 -14.65
N TYR A 103 -6.58 -1.99 -13.86
CA TYR A 103 -5.14 -2.13 -13.91
C TYR A 103 -4.61 -2.47 -12.53
N MET A 104 -3.62 -3.35 -12.51
CA MET A 104 -2.92 -3.71 -11.30
C MET A 104 -1.43 -3.53 -11.53
N VAL A 105 -0.78 -2.78 -10.64
CA VAL A 105 0.67 -2.60 -10.62
C VAL A 105 1.21 -3.24 -9.36
N ALA A 106 2.28 -4.03 -9.46
CA ALA A 106 2.88 -4.73 -8.34
C ALA A 106 4.42 -4.63 -8.44
N THR A 107 5.09 -4.78 -7.31
CA THR A 107 6.55 -4.95 -7.25
C THR A 107 6.94 -6.26 -7.94
N ASP A 108 7.86 -6.22 -8.92
CA ASP A 108 8.44 -7.42 -9.56
C ASP A 108 9.60 -7.96 -8.72
N MET A 109 9.31 -8.79 -7.72
CA MET A 109 10.32 -9.21 -6.73
C MET A 109 10.03 -10.58 -6.14
N ASP A 110 11.08 -11.41 -6.09
CA ASP A 110 11.13 -12.59 -5.23
C ASP A 110 12.05 -12.32 -4.03
N ALA A 111 11.43 -12.08 -2.87
CA ALA A 111 12.12 -11.82 -1.60
C ALA A 111 12.96 -13.01 -1.10
N SER A 112 12.73 -14.22 -1.62
CA SER A 112 13.58 -15.38 -1.30
C SER A 112 14.97 -15.28 -1.91
N LEU A 113 15.16 -14.44 -2.93
CA LEU A 113 16.45 -14.13 -3.54
C LEU A 113 17.23 -13.04 -2.78
N GLY A 114 16.58 -12.38 -1.82
CA GLY A 114 17.13 -11.26 -1.06
C GLY A 114 16.13 -10.13 -0.94
N TRP A 115 16.38 -9.22 0.01
CA TRP A 115 15.55 -8.02 0.16
C TRP A 115 16.11 -6.85 -0.63
N TRP A 116 17.42 -6.72 -0.71
CA TRP A 116 18.13 -5.57 -1.29
C TRP A 116 18.73 -6.00 -2.62
N ASP A 117 18.88 -5.09 -3.57
CA ASP A 117 19.58 -5.32 -4.83
C ASP A 117 18.90 -6.32 -5.81
N VAL A 118 17.64 -6.71 -5.55
CA VAL A 118 16.93 -7.74 -6.32
C VAL A 118 15.77 -7.22 -7.20
N ASN A 119 15.45 -5.93 -7.15
CA ASN A 119 14.29 -5.40 -7.86
C ASN A 119 14.52 -3.98 -8.42
N ASP A 120 14.31 -3.82 -9.72
CA ASP A 120 14.36 -2.52 -10.40
C ASP A 120 13.14 -2.28 -11.31
N ALA A 121 12.09 -3.10 -11.15
CA ALA A 121 10.91 -3.08 -12.00
C ALA A 121 9.58 -3.23 -11.24
N MET A 122 8.51 -2.73 -11.85
CA MET A 122 7.14 -3.04 -11.50
C MET A 122 6.52 -3.87 -12.61
N THR A 123 5.63 -4.78 -12.26
CA THR A 123 4.78 -5.47 -13.24
C THR A 123 3.38 -4.88 -13.26
N VAL A 124 2.81 -4.82 -14.45
CA VAL A 124 1.47 -4.29 -14.72
C VAL A 124 0.64 -5.33 -15.45
N TRP A 125 -0.62 -5.49 -15.05
CA TRP A 125 -1.62 -6.25 -15.79
C TRP A 125 -2.87 -5.41 -16.05
N ARG A 126 -3.62 -5.79 -17.09
CA ARG A 126 -4.93 -5.22 -17.44
C ARG A 126 -6.03 -6.29 -17.36
N SER A 127 -7.20 -5.90 -16.87
CA SER A 127 -8.40 -6.73 -16.82
C SER A 127 -9.66 -5.93 -17.18
N ALA A 128 -10.62 -6.57 -17.84
CA ALA A 128 -11.94 -5.96 -18.09
C ALA A 128 -12.93 -6.17 -16.95
N ASP A 129 -12.70 -7.18 -16.10
CA ASP A 129 -13.71 -7.74 -15.19
C ASP A 129 -13.17 -8.11 -13.79
N LEU A 130 -11.91 -7.81 -13.48
CA LEU A 130 -11.18 -8.20 -12.26
C LEU A 130 -10.95 -9.70 -12.09
N VAL A 131 -11.31 -10.52 -13.08
CA VAL A 131 -11.18 -11.97 -13.05
C VAL A 131 -10.11 -12.43 -14.05
N ASN A 132 -10.22 -11.94 -15.28
CA ASN A 132 -9.33 -12.30 -16.37
C ASN A 132 -8.27 -11.22 -16.54
N TRP A 133 -7.01 -11.55 -16.26
CA TRP A 133 -5.86 -10.66 -16.34
C TRP A 133 -5.02 -10.98 -17.58
N SER A 134 -4.53 -9.94 -18.24
CA SER A 134 -3.80 -10.01 -19.51
C SER A 134 -2.84 -8.84 -19.64
N GLU A 135 -2.09 -8.79 -20.74
CA GLU A 135 -1.16 -7.68 -21.06
C GLU A 135 -0.13 -7.41 -19.96
N GLU A 136 0.46 -8.50 -19.45
CA GLU A 136 1.61 -8.42 -18.54
C GLU A 136 2.73 -7.58 -19.18
N SER A 137 3.15 -6.52 -18.48
CA SER A 137 4.22 -5.63 -18.92
C SER A 137 5.02 -5.13 -17.73
N HIS A 138 6.23 -4.62 -17.98
CA HIS A 138 7.13 -4.14 -16.94
C HIS A 138 7.48 -2.67 -17.10
N ILE A 139 7.55 -1.97 -15.99
CA ILE A 139 8.07 -0.61 -15.88
C ILE A 139 9.37 -0.71 -15.12
N SER A 140 10.52 -0.56 -15.80
CA SER A 140 11.80 -0.44 -15.11
C SER A 140 11.99 1.00 -14.61
N ILE A 141 12.56 1.16 -13.42
CA ILE A 141 12.95 2.48 -12.90
C ILE A 141 13.90 3.22 -13.86
N LYS A 142 14.69 2.48 -14.65
CA LYS A 142 15.61 3.01 -15.67
C LYS A 142 14.88 3.71 -16.83
N ASP A 143 13.64 3.31 -17.10
CA ASP A 143 12.82 3.85 -18.18
C ASP A 143 11.90 4.99 -17.71
N VAL A 144 11.85 5.27 -16.41
CA VAL A 144 11.05 6.35 -15.84
C VAL A 144 11.65 7.69 -16.24
N LYS A 145 10.79 8.60 -16.70
CA LYS A 145 11.17 9.93 -17.18
C LYS A 145 10.47 11.02 -16.37
N ASN A 146 11.19 12.11 -16.15
CA ASN A 146 10.66 13.36 -15.65
C ASN A 146 9.63 13.96 -16.62
N ALA A 147 8.96 15.00 -16.14
CA ALA A 147 7.94 15.69 -16.91
C ALA A 147 8.45 16.31 -18.22
N ASP A 148 9.74 16.63 -18.31
CA ASP A 148 10.41 17.18 -19.49
C ASP A 148 10.96 16.10 -20.45
N GLY A 149 10.77 14.82 -20.13
CA GLY A 149 11.24 13.67 -20.92
C GLY A 149 12.69 13.26 -20.62
N THR A 150 13.39 13.93 -19.70
CA THR A 150 14.69 13.48 -19.21
C THR A 150 14.54 12.25 -18.32
N PRO A 151 15.56 11.37 -18.21
CA PRO A 151 15.53 10.27 -17.24
C PRO A 151 15.27 10.77 -15.82
N ALA A 152 14.39 10.08 -15.08
CA ALA A 152 14.11 10.40 -13.68
C ALA A 152 15.29 10.03 -12.76
N LEU A 153 16.05 9.00 -13.14
CA LEU A 153 17.30 8.65 -12.48
C LEU A 153 18.50 9.34 -13.12
N PRO A 154 19.46 9.85 -12.32
CA PRO A 154 20.77 10.27 -12.82
C PRO A 154 21.50 9.11 -13.52
N ALA A 155 22.28 9.40 -14.55
CA ALA A 155 22.92 8.39 -15.41
C ALA A 155 23.87 7.40 -14.68
N ASN A 156 24.36 7.77 -13.49
CA ASN A 156 25.29 6.96 -12.69
C ASN A 156 24.63 6.38 -11.43
N GLU A 157 23.32 6.52 -11.27
CA GLU A 157 22.59 5.95 -10.15
C GLU A 157 21.91 4.65 -10.54
N THR A 158 21.95 3.69 -9.62
CA THR A 158 21.19 2.45 -9.74
C THR A 158 20.27 2.35 -8.53
N VAL A 159 19.00 2.09 -8.79
CA VAL A 159 18.00 1.86 -7.75
C VAL A 159 17.61 0.40 -7.81
N HIS A 160 17.67 -0.25 -6.66
CA HIS A 160 17.31 -1.67 -6.53
C HIS A 160 16.23 -1.94 -5.46
N CYS A 161 15.56 -0.88 -5.02
CA CYS A 161 14.43 -0.93 -4.08
C CYS A 161 13.24 -0.18 -4.68
N PHE A 162 12.78 -0.62 -5.85
CA PHE A 162 11.67 0.00 -6.56
C PHE A 162 10.35 -0.69 -6.19
N TRP A 163 9.80 -0.37 -5.01
CA TRP A 163 8.73 -1.15 -4.37
C TRP A 163 7.46 -0.36 -4.06
N ALA A 164 6.42 -1.11 -3.71
CA ALA A 164 5.18 -0.63 -3.11
C ALA A 164 4.55 0.53 -3.91
N PRO A 165 4.18 0.27 -5.17
CA PRO A 165 3.68 1.31 -6.06
C PRO A 165 2.34 1.86 -5.57
N GLN A 166 2.12 3.14 -5.85
CA GLN A 166 0.81 3.76 -5.84
C GLN A 166 0.62 4.53 -7.14
N VAL A 167 -0.52 4.36 -7.81
CA VAL A 167 -0.81 5.07 -9.06
C VAL A 167 -1.84 6.17 -8.81
N ILE A 168 -1.50 7.39 -9.20
CA ILE A 168 -2.40 8.55 -9.13
C ILE A 168 -2.60 9.11 -10.52
N PHE A 169 -3.85 9.36 -10.87
CA PHE A 169 -4.20 10.12 -12.06
C PHE A 169 -4.33 11.61 -11.69
N SER A 170 -3.54 12.47 -12.34
CA SER A 170 -3.67 13.92 -12.19
C SER A 170 -3.73 14.61 -13.55
N LEU A 171 -4.63 15.59 -13.69
CA LEU A 171 -4.63 16.50 -14.81
C LEU A 171 -3.52 17.53 -14.57
N CYS A 172 -2.31 17.24 -15.05
CA CYS A 172 -1.24 18.24 -15.07
C CYS A 172 -1.61 19.32 -16.11
N PRO A 173 -1.74 20.61 -15.72
CA PRO A 173 -1.78 21.70 -16.69
C PRO A 173 -0.41 21.75 -17.37
N PRO A 174 -0.33 21.81 -18.71
CA PRO A 174 0.97 21.89 -19.38
C PRO A 174 1.71 23.17 -18.95
N PRO A 175 3.04 23.12 -18.73
CA PRO A 175 3.82 24.33 -18.56
C PRO A 175 3.79 25.14 -19.87
N ALA A 176 3.15 26.31 -19.82
CA ALA A 176 3.16 27.44 -20.77
C ALA A 176 3.61 27.20 -22.24
N LEU A 177 3.15 26.11 -22.87
CA LEU A 177 3.35 25.79 -24.28
C LEU A 177 2.00 25.34 -24.88
N PRO A 178 1.76 25.57 -26.18
CA PRO A 178 0.42 25.47 -26.75
C PRO A 178 -0.17 24.07 -26.59
N ALA A 179 -1.26 24.02 -25.82
CA ALA A 179 -2.33 23.03 -25.82
C ALA A 179 -1.99 21.60 -26.27
N VAL A 180 -1.14 20.90 -25.52
CA VAL A 180 -1.26 19.44 -25.41
C VAL A 180 -1.56 19.12 -23.96
N ARG A 181 -2.81 18.76 -23.65
CA ARG A 181 -3.18 18.19 -22.34
C ARG A 181 -2.56 16.80 -22.24
N ASN A 182 -1.26 16.73 -21.93
CA ASN A 182 -0.60 15.45 -21.65
C ASN A 182 -1.08 14.95 -20.29
N ARG A 183 -2.01 14.01 -20.33
CA ARG A 183 -2.47 13.26 -19.16
C ARG A 183 -1.36 12.31 -18.76
N ARG A 184 -0.97 12.31 -17.48
CA ARG A 184 0.15 11.51 -16.98
C ARG A 184 -0.28 10.70 -15.77
N PHE A 185 0.16 9.44 -15.74
CA PHE A 185 0.14 8.63 -14.54
C PHE A 185 1.34 9.03 -13.68
N ILE A 186 1.10 9.25 -12.38
CA ILE A 186 2.16 9.42 -11.40
C ILE A 186 2.21 8.13 -10.61
N ILE A 187 3.33 7.42 -10.71
CA ILE A 187 3.63 6.30 -9.81
C ILE A 187 4.38 6.91 -8.63
N CYS A 188 3.71 6.98 -7.48
CA CYS A 188 4.34 7.30 -6.22
C CYS A 188 4.97 6.03 -5.65
N LEU A 189 6.18 6.16 -5.14
CA LEU A 189 6.95 5.07 -4.60
C LEU A 189 7.25 5.40 -3.15
N ARG A 190 7.16 4.40 -2.29
CA ARG A 190 7.67 4.54 -0.95
C ARG A 190 9.14 4.11 -0.96
N THR A 191 10.05 5.08 -0.99
CA THR A 191 11.45 4.83 -0.63
C THR A 191 11.50 4.62 0.89
N ILE A 192 12.02 3.47 1.33
CA ILE A 192 12.28 3.18 2.76
C ILE A 192 13.73 3.58 3.06
#